data_AF-A0A7W1K1A7-F1
#
_entry.id   AF-A0A7W1K1A7-F1
#
_cell.length_a   1.000
_cell.length_b   1.000
_cell.length_c   1.000
_cell.angle_alpha   90.00
_cell.angle_beta   90.00
_cell.angle_gamma   90.00
#
_symmetry.space_group_name_H-M   'P 1'
#
loop_
_entity.id
_entity.type
_entity.pdbx_description
1 polymer ?
#
loop_
_entity_poly.entity_id
_entity_poly.type
_entity_poly.pdbx_seq_one_letter_code
_entity_poly.pdbx_strand_id
1 'polypeptide(L)'
;MNEIQLRDRLFDLFPPETTADWEDVLHRAKKPPARRFRRLTLLVAVALLVVLTIGSALALSGRLGGLFHGTPINDLTPRERFQLSEFDMSGKVKLVATRDSTAFYVIRRRDGRLCYSIGRIPSKKPTPFQREVGTRFGGGSCIDSRIFPSKAVPVLDFSFYSLRLGDSEQRLSGLQGFAADPVARVGVIGRDNRIVFSVPVEDNVYSAGRKGIAGARGLVALDKDGKVLWVQCTAGAPGAPGANRSHGCGKYKTSPPPYLPPSKPKPTSPSKPLGPVVVQHGAKDGVSVVVRGTQVTANFAKISPKKRQLLVFKDGRIVLGCFKLVTVGSRLTSSGTYFTKPFTTIVRLRYWSPSGSRPPTAPFDGCTTMGKYGHTWNDAHGTHDAVEIALTSRGRRFLAERATARDIAWLARARVFREIRYGLLSFDSKAASERLGDHTVPLETPNSTPPKGKLGIWIGGSRRIVLAERTTSGRRLYLEIRGGHIYRTNLIGLTQVL
;
A
#
# COMPACT_ATOMS: atom_id res chain seq x y z
N MET A 1 -22.53 49.02 6.95
CA MET A 1 -21.87 49.36 8.24
C MET A 1 -20.47 48.76 8.18
N ASN A 2 -19.43 49.59 8.23
CA ASN A 2 -18.04 49.10 8.14
C ASN A 2 -17.53 48.63 9.52
N GLU A 3 -16.40 47.92 9.54
CA GLU A 3 -15.81 47.32 10.75
C GLU A 3 -15.48 48.35 11.84
N ILE A 4 -15.19 49.60 11.44
CA ILE A 4 -14.92 50.71 12.37
C ILE A 4 -16.24 51.15 13.06
N GLN A 5 -17.33 51.27 12.31
CA GLN A 5 -18.65 51.60 12.87
C GLN A 5 -19.23 50.53 13.79
N LEU A 6 -18.89 49.25 13.56
CA LEU A 6 -19.28 48.16 14.45
C LEU A 6 -18.47 48.21 15.77
N ARG A 7 -17.18 48.54 15.69
CA ARG A 7 -16.30 48.66 16.85
C ARG A 7 -16.73 49.80 17.76
N ASP A 8 -17.03 50.97 17.20
CA ASP A 8 -17.38 52.14 18.00
C ASP A 8 -18.74 51.97 18.70
N ARG A 9 -19.72 51.33 18.05
CA ARG A 9 -21.00 50.97 18.69
C ARG A 9 -20.87 49.89 19.78
N LEU A 10 -19.88 49.00 19.66
CA LEU A 10 -19.59 48.01 20.70
C LEU A 10 -18.96 48.66 21.94
N PHE A 11 -18.18 49.73 21.77
CA PHE A 11 -17.65 50.50 22.90
C PHE A 11 -18.73 51.30 23.63
N ASP A 12 -19.76 51.79 22.92
CA ASP A 12 -20.90 52.47 23.55
C ASP A 12 -21.81 51.50 24.33
N LEU A 13 -21.87 50.23 23.92
CA LEU A 13 -22.67 49.19 24.60
C LEU A 13 -21.96 48.58 25.81
N PHE A 14 -20.64 48.73 25.91
CA PHE A 14 -19.81 48.23 27.01
C PHE A 14 -18.76 49.29 27.38
N PRO A 15 -19.17 50.39 28.04
CA PRO A 15 -18.19 51.35 28.54
C PRO A 15 -17.24 50.61 29.49
N PRO A 16 -15.91 50.80 29.36
CA PRO A 16 -14.97 50.13 30.24
C PRO A 16 -15.28 50.52 31.68
N GLU A 17 -15.60 49.52 32.50
CA GLU A 17 -15.85 49.69 33.93
C GLU A 17 -14.64 50.37 34.56
N THR A 18 -14.94 51.38 35.36
CA THR A 18 -13.98 52.29 35.96
C THR A 18 -13.04 51.55 36.92
N THR A 19 -11.91 52.21 37.19
CA THR A 19 -10.75 51.86 38.00
C THR A 19 -10.97 51.31 39.42
N ALA A 20 -12.20 51.00 39.83
CA ALA A 20 -12.56 50.54 41.16
C ALA A 20 -12.13 49.09 41.48
N ASP A 21 -12.09 48.19 40.48
CA ASP A 21 -11.78 46.78 40.71
C ASP A 21 -10.28 46.49 40.89
N TRP A 22 -9.41 47.38 40.37
CA TRP A 22 -7.97 47.20 40.49
C TRP A 22 -7.44 47.59 41.88
N GLU A 23 -8.12 48.52 42.57
CA GLU A 23 -7.76 48.91 43.93
C GLU A 23 -8.10 47.83 44.95
N ASP A 24 -9.20 47.06 44.77
CA ASP A 24 -9.52 45.91 45.63
C ASP A 24 -8.46 44.79 45.50
N VAL A 25 -7.96 44.55 44.29
CA VAL A 25 -6.87 43.58 44.04
C VAL A 25 -5.58 44.00 44.76
N LEU A 26 -5.23 45.29 44.70
CA LEU A 26 -4.05 45.84 45.39
C LEU A 26 -4.23 45.86 46.92
N HIS A 27 -5.46 46.02 47.41
CA HIS A 27 -5.74 46.00 48.84
C HIS A 27 -5.67 44.58 49.44
N ARG A 28 -6.11 43.56 48.70
CA ARG A 28 -5.98 42.13 49.10
C ARG A 28 -4.54 41.62 49.06
N ALA A 29 -3.66 42.25 48.28
CA ALA A 29 -2.24 41.90 48.20
C ALA A 29 -1.43 42.34 49.45
N LYS A 30 -1.95 43.26 50.28
CA LYS A 30 -1.31 43.71 51.52
C LYS A 30 -1.83 42.93 52.74
N LYS A 31 -1.47 41.64 52.86
CA LYS A 31 -1.55 40.91 54.15
C LYS A 31 -0.15 40.74 54.77
N PRO A 32 0.00 40.90 56.10
CA PRO A 32 1.29 40.88 56.78
C PRO A 32 1.95 39.49 56.76
N PRO A 33 3.29 39.42 56.90
CA PRO A 33 4.06 38.23 56.57
C PRO A 33 4.09 37.22 57.72
N ALA A 34 3.25 36.19 57.67
CA ALA A 34 3.54 34.91 58.34
C ALA A 34 4.51 34.07 57.46
N ARG A 35 5.69 34.63 57.16
CA ARG A 35 6.71 34.04 56.28
C ARG A 35 7.81 33.39 57.12
N ARG A 36 7.69 32.09 57.40
CA ARG A 36 8.85 31.17 57.45
C ARG A 36 8.48 29.69 57.32
N PHE A 37 7.30 29.26 57.77
CA PHE A 37 6.94 27.83 57.70
C PHE A 37 6.25 27.37 56.40
N ARG A 38 5.58 28.25 55.63
CA ARG A 38 4.88 27.88 54.38
C ARG A 38 5.78 27.72 53.15
N ARG A 39 6.99 28.31 53.15
CA ARG A 39 7.91 28.19 52.00
C ARG A 39 8.50 26.79 51.88
N LEU A 40 8.72 26.11 53.01
CA LEU A 40 9.27 24.76 53.00
C LEU A 40 8.25 23.73 52.49
N THR A 41 6.98 23.84 52.92
CA THR A 41 5.91 22.92 52.49
C THR A 41 5.59 23.07 51.01
N LEU A 42 5.59 24.30 50.47
CA LEU A 42 5.36 24.52 49.04
C LEU A 42 6.51 23.98 48.18
N LEU A 43 7.77 24.16 48.61
CA LEU A 43 8.93 23.62 47.91
C LEU A 43 8.96 22.10 47.93
N VAL A 44 8.59 21.47 49.05
CA VAL A 44 8.47 20.00 49.15
C VAL A 44 7.33 19.47 48.29
N ALA A 45 6.17 20.13 48.27
CA ALA A 45 5.05 19.74 47.42
C ALA A 45 5.38 19.88 45.94
N VAL A 46 6.01 20.98 45.52
CA VAL A 46 6.46 21.20 44.13
C VAL A 46 7.54 20.19 43.76
N ALA A 47 8.51 19.92 44.64
CA ALA A 47 9.53 18.90 44.40
C ALA A 47 8.92 17.50 44.25
N LEU A 48 7.95 17.12 45.10
CA LEU A 48 7.22 15.86 44.98
C LEU A 48 6.41 15.77 43.68
N LEU A 49 5.77 16.87 43.27
CA LEU A 49 4.98 16.92 42.04
C LEU A 49 5.89 16.87 40.80
N VAL A 50 7.07 17.50 40.85
CA VAL A 50 8.12 17.42 39.83
C VAL A 50 8.71 16.01 39.77
N VAL A 51 8.99 15.36 40.91
CA VAL A 51 9.49 13.97 40.95
C VAL A 51 8.43 12.98 40.45
N LEU A 52 7.16 13.15 40.79
CA LEU A 52 6.07 12.32 40.30
C LEU A 52 5.79 12.50 38.80
N THR A 53 5.87 13.74 38.29
CA THR A 53 5.67 14.02 36.86
C THR A 53 6.87 13.61 36.01
N ILE A 54 8.10 13.86 36.47
CA ILE A 54 9.33 13.42 35.79
C ILE A 54 9.47 11.89 35.87
N GLY A 55 9.19 11.27 37.01
CA GLY A 55 9.23 9.81 37.18
C GLY A 55 8.22 9.09 36.29
N SER A 56 7.01 9.61 36.16
CA SER A 56 5.97 9.04 35.27
C SER A 56 6.32 9.21 33.78
N ALA A 57 6.96 10.32 33.40
CA ALA A 57 7.40 10.55 32.03
C ALA A 57 8.62 9.69 31.65
N LEU A 58 9.58 9.49 32.56
CA LEU A 58 10.77 8.67 32.33
C LEU A 58 10.47 7.15 32.35
N ALA A 59 9.51 6.69 33.16
CA ALA A 59 9.06 5.30 33.14
C ALA A 59 8.38 4.91 31.82
N LEU A 60 7.86 5.88 31.06
CA LEU A 60 7.26 5.69 29.73
C LEU A 60 8.25 5.88 28.58
N SER A 61 9.30 6.71 28.73
CA SER A 61 10.30 6.91 27.68
C SER A 61 11.40 5.83 27.69
N GLY A 62 11.75 5.29 28.86
CA GLY A 62 12.76 4.22 28.99
C GLY A 62 12.33 2.88 28.40
N ARG A 63 11.02 2.65 28.23
CA ARG A 63 10.42 1.43 27.66
C ARG A 63 9.82 1.64 26.27
N LEU A 64 10.43 2.49 25.45
CA LEU A 64 10.20 2.49 23.99
C LEU A 64 11.53 2.35 23.23
N GLY A 65 12.65 2.25 23.96
CA GLY A 65 14.00 2.19 23.39
C GLY A 65 14.24 0.92 22.58
N GLY A 66 13.63 -0.20 22.98
CA GLY A 66 13.79 -1.53 22.37
C GLY A 66 13.65 -1.53 20.84
N LEU A 67 12.62 -0.85 20.32
CA LEU A 67 12.33 -0.71 18.88
C LEU A 67 13.44 -0.02 18.07
N PHE A 68 14.37 0.68 18.72
CA PHE A 68 15.43 1.46 18.07
C PHE A 68 16.80 0.78 18.10
N HIS A 69 16.92 -0.33 18.83
CA HIS A 69 18.10 -1.19 18.81
C HIS A 69 18.00 -2.11 17.60
N GLY A 70 19.05 -2.11 16.80
CA GLY A 70 19.10 -2.91 15.58
C GLY A 70 20.39 -2.69 14.82
N THR A 71 20.83 -3.72 14.11
CA THR A 71 22.06 -3.70 13.32
C THR A 71 21.87 -2.82 12.08
N PRO A 72 22.69 -1.78 11.86
CA PRO A 72 22.62 -0.98 10.65
C PRO A 72 22.80 -1.84 9.40
N ILE A 73 21.95 -1.62 8.39
CA ILE A 73 22.04 -2.29 7.09
C ILE A 73 22.64 -1.29 6.10
N ASN A 74 23.94 -1.45 5.85
CA ASN A 74 24.71 -0.57 4.96
C ASN A 74 24.87 -1.14 3.54
N ASP A 75 24.53 -2.41 3.33
CA ASP A 75 24.69 -3.18 2.10
C ASP A 75 23.44 -3.18 1.20
N LEU A 76 22.58 -2.17 1.32
CA LEU A 76 21.38 -2.10 0.47
C LEU A 76 21.76 -2.05 -1.01
N THR A 77 21.22 -3.00 -1.77
CA THR A 77 21.39 -3.05 -3.23
C THR A 77 20.70 -1.83 -3.89
N PRO A 78 21.10 -1.43 -5.11
CA PRO A 78 20.42 -0.36 -5.83
C PRO A 78 18.91 -0.60 -6.00
N ARG A 79 18.51 -1.86 -6.17
CA ARG A 79 17.10 -2.25 -6.28
C ARG A 79 16.34 -2.05 -4.97
N GLU A 80 16.93 -2.44 -3.85
CA GLU A 80 16.33 -2.24 -2.52
C GLU A 80 16.18 -0.75 -2.19
N ARG A 81 17.20 0.07 -2.48
CA ARG A 81 17.12 1.53 -2.32
C ARG A 81 15.99 2.12 -3.15
N PHE A 82 15.87 1.69 -4.40
CA PHE A 82 14.79 2.12 -5.26
C PHE A 82 13.42 1.72 -4.69
N GLN A 83 13.24 0.46 -4.28
CA GLN A 83 11.97 -0.01 -3.75
C GLN A 83 11.56 0.78 -2.49
N LEU A 84 12.50 0.99 -1.56
CA LEU A 84 12.25 1.83 -0.40
C LEU A 84 11.87 3.25 -0.81
N SER A 85 12.44 3.81 -1.87
CA SER A 85 12.08 5.14 -2.36
C SER A 85 10.67 5.23 -2.94
N GLU A 86 10.18 4.20 -3.65
CA GLU A 86 8.80 4.16 -4.17
C GLU A 86 7.76 4.18 -3.05
N PHE A 87 8.08 3.56 -1.92
CA PHE A 87 7.21 3.57 -0.75
C PHE A 87 7.41 4.79 0.16
N ASP A 88 8.23 5.77 -0.25
CA ASP A 88 8.63 6.92 0.58
C ASP A 88 9.24 6.47 1.93
N MET A 89 10.02 5.38 1.87
CA MET A 89 10.74 4.74 2.98
C MET A 89 12.26 4.91 2.82
N SER A 90 12.73 5.91 2.09
CA SER A 90 14.18 6.17 1.95
C SER A 90 14.77 6.69 3.28
N GLY A 91 15.77 6.00 3.82
CA GLY A 91 16.34 6.37 5.11
C GLY A 91 17.46 5.45 5.60
N LYS A 92 17.84 5.64 6.87
CA LYS A 92 18.75 4.72 7.57
C LYS A 92 17.97 3.47 7.94
N VAL A 93 18.41 2.32 7.44
CA VAL A 93 17.76 1.03 7.67
C VAL A 93 18.50 0.28 8.78
N LYS A 94 17.74 -0.26 9.73
CA LYS A 94 18.24 -1.14 10.78
C LYS A 94 17.47 -2.45 10.77
N LEU A 95 18.17 -3.57 10.91
CA LEU A 95 17.58 -4.87 11.23
C LEU A 95 17.37 -4.94 12.73
N VAL A 96 16.12 -4.97 13.17
CA VAL A 96 15.75 -5.07 14.60
C VAL A 96 15.97 -6.49 15.08
N ALA A 97 15.37 -7.45 14.37
CA ALA A 97 15.41 -8.85 14.77
C ALA A 97 15.20 -9.76 13.55
N THR A 98 15.59 -11.01 13.75
CA THR A 98 15.30 -12.11 12.85
C THR A 98 14.59 -13.19 13.65
N ARG A 99 13.41 -13.61 13.19
CA ARG A 99 12.60 -14.68 13.82
C ARG A 99 12.05 -15.60 12.74
N ASP A 100 12.22 -16.89 12.93
CA ASP A 100 11.90 -17.93 11.94
C ASP A 100 12.55 -17.64 10.57
N SER A 101 11.72 -17.37 9.55
CA SER A 101 12.14 -17.02 8.19
C SER A 101 11.92 -15.55 7.86
N THR A 102 11.68 -14.72 8.88
CA THR A 102 11.30 -13.32 8.75
C THR A 102 12.34 -12.40 9.39
N ALA A 103 12.73 -11.37 8.65
CA ALA A 103 13.55 -10.27 9.13
C ALA A 103 12.68 -9.02 9.35
N PHE A 104 12.94 -8.29 10.43
CA PHE A 104 12.18 -7.12 10.86
C PHE A 104 13.07 -5.88 10.79
N TYR A 105 12.62 -4.86 10.06
CA TYR A 105 13.39 -3.66 9.79
C TYR A 105 12.69 -2.41 10.30
N VAL A 106 13.47 -1.50 10.84
CA VAL A 106 13.08 -0.12 11.12
C VAL A 106 13.87 0.81 10.22
N ILE A 107 13.16 1.73 9.59
CA ILE A 107 13.70 2.64 8.59
C ILE A 107 13.42 4.07 9.04
N ARG A 108 14.48 4.78 9.39
CA ARG A 108 14.39 6.19 9.79
C ARG A 108 14.59 7.09 8.59
N ARG A 109 13.50 7.71 8.14
CA ARG A 109 13.49 8.66 7.04
C ARG A 109 14.31 9.91 7.37
N ARG A 110 14.64 10.68 6.32
CA ARG A 110 15.34 11.97 6.47
C ARG A 110 14.55 13.00 7.29
N ASP A 111 13.23 12.95 7.24
CA ASP A 111 12.32 13.80 8.02
C ASP A 111 12.12 13.32 9.47
N GLY A 112 12.87 12.29 9.90
CA GLY A 112 12.78 11.71 11.23
C GLY A 112 11.63 10.73 11.43
N ARG A 113 10.70 10.60 10.47
CA ARG A 113 9.61 9.62 10.56
C ARG A 113 10.16 8.19 10.49
N LEU A 114 9.45 7.30 11.16
CA LEU A 114 9.78 5.88 11.21
C LEU A 114 8.88 5.11 10.24
N CYS A 115 9.48 4.19 9.52
CA CYS A 115 8.76 3.18 8.77
C CYS A 115 9.22 1.81 9.23
N TYR A 116 8.30 0.87 9.21
CA TYR A 116 8.52 -0.50 9.64
C TYR A 116 8.37 -1.40 8.43
N SER A 117 9.22 -2.40 8.29
CA SER A 117 9.15 -3.35 7.18
C SER A 117 9.47 -4.76 7.65
N ILE A 118 8.81 -5.72 7.03
CA ILE A 118 9.10 -7.13 7.19
C ILE A 118 9.63 -7.70 5.88
N GLY A 119 10.47 -8.71 6.01
CA GLY A 119 11.16 -9.34 4.90
C GLY A 119 11.34 -10.82 5.12
N ARG A 120 11.56 -11.60 4.06
CA ARG A 120 12.06 -12.97 4.26
C ARG A 120 13.57 -12.92 4.37
N ILE A 121 14.13 -13.66 5.31
CA ILE A 121 15.58 -13.88 5.34
C ILE A 121 15.95 -14.56 4.01
N PRO A 122 16.96 -14.06 3.28
CA PRO A 122 17.47 -14.78 2.12
C PRO A 122 17.84 -16.20 2.55
N SER A 123 17.13 -17.21 2.03
CA SER A 123 17.57 -18.59 2.20
C SER A 123 18.93 -18.74 1.52
N LYS A 124 19.81 -19.61 2.02
CA LYS A 124 21.09 -19.95 1.35
C LYS A 124 20.89 -20.31 -0.13
N LYS A 125 19.69 -20.81 -0.49
CA LYS A 125 19.23 -21.06 -1.84
C LYS A 125 17.93 -20.26 -2.10
N PRO A 126 18.01 -18.98 -2.52
CA PRO A 126 16.82 -18.21 -2.84
C PRO A 126 16.05 -18.90 -3.95
N THR A 127 14.71 -18.94 -3.84
CA THR A 127 13.87 -19.45 -4.93
C THR A 127 14.10 -18.62 -6.20
N PRO A 128 13.85 -19.14 -7.41
CA PRO A 128 13.94 -18.35 -8.64
C PRO A 128 13.19 -17.03 -8.54
N PHE A 129 11.97 -17.03 -7.96
CA PHE A 129 11.21 -15.81 -7.69
C PHE A 129 11.91 -14.87 -6.70
N GLN A 130 12.52 -15.37 -5.62
CA GLN A 130 13.29 -14.53 -4.69
C GLN A 130 14.54 -13.92 -5.36
N ARG A 131 15.24 -14.68 -6.21
CA ARG A 131 16.34 -14.16 -7.03
C ARG A 131 15.85 -13.10 -8.01
N GLU A 132 14.68 -13.33 -8.57
CA GLU A 132 14.07 -12.45 -9.57
C GLU A 132 13.49 -11.18 -8.96
N VAL A 133 12.90 -11.25 -7.76
CA VAL A 133 12.37 -10.11 -7.00
C VAL A 133 13.50 -9.35 -6.30
N GLY A 134 14.60 -10.03 -5.94
CA GLY A 134 15.88 -9.41 -5.61
C GLY A 134 15.84 -8.37 -4.49
N THR A 135 14.94 -8.55 -3.52
CA THR A 135 14.76 -7.63 -2.39
C THR A 135 14.51 -8.40 -1.12
N ARG A 136 15.11 -7.96 -0.02
CA ARG A 136 14.82 -8.47 1.32
C ARG A 136 13.49 -7.96 1.88
N PHE A 137 12.86 -6.93 1.31
CA PHE A 137 11.65 -6.31 1.84
C PHE A 137 10.37 -6.87 1.19
N GLY A 138 9.48 -7.45 2.00
CA GLY A 138 8.21 -8.06 1.58
C GLY A 138 6.96 -7.22 1.84
N GLY A 139 7.04 -6.25 2.74
CA GLY A 139 5.96 -5.31 3.05
C GLY A 139 6.43 -4.23 4.01
N GLY A 140 5.79 -3.06 4.02
CA GLY A 140 6.18 -1.97 4.90
C GLY A 140 5.08 -0.93 5.10
N SER A 141 5.19 -0.18 6.20
CA SER A 141 4.27 0.90 6.56
C SER A 141 5.00 2.02 7.27
N CYS A 142 4.70 3.27 6.87
CA CYS A 142 5.16 4.48 7.55
C CYS A 142 4.03 5.04 8.41
N ILE A 143 3.95 4.57 9.65
CA ILE A 143 2.97 5.05 10.61
C ILE A 143 3.48 6.32 11.32
N ASP A 144 2.59 7.22 11.71
CA ASP A 144 2.97 8.39 12.51
C ASP A 144 3.56 7.91 13.84
N SER A 145 4.71 8.44 14.24
CA SER A 145 5.41 8.03 15.47
C SER A 145 4.63 8.36 16.74
N ARG A 146 3.61 9.22 16.66
CA ARG A 146 2.66 9.47 17.76
C ARG A 146 1.60 8.38 17.89
N ILE A 147 1.40 7.57 16.84
CA ILE A 147 0.44 6.47 16.83
C ILE A 147 1.11 5.18 17.29
N PHE A 148 2.25 4.83 16.71
CA PHE A 148 2.99 3.63 17.09
C PHE A 148 4.49 3.93 17.23
N PRO A 149 5.13 3.44 18.31
CA PRO A 149 4.53 2.69 19.42
C PRO A 149 3.74 3.60 20.39
N SER A 150 2.53 3.21 20.80
CA SER A 150 1.75 3.91 21.84
C SER A 150 0.85 2.96 22.64
N LYS A 151 0.23 3.44 23.74
CA LYS A 151 -0.79 2.66 24.47
C LYS A 151 -2.02 2.35 23.63
N ALA A 152 -2.40 3.25 22.72
CA ALA A 152 -3.59 3.09 21.89
C ALA A 152 -3.35 2.15 20.70
N VAL A 153 -2.11 2.09 20.21
CA VAL A 153 -1.67 1.15 19.17
C VAL A 153 -0.33 0.57 19.61
N PRO A 154 -0.32 -0.43 20.51
CA PRO A 154 0.91 -1.06 20.99
C PRO A 154 1.37 -2.21 20.08
N VAL A 155 0.59 -2.55 19.05
CA VAL A 155 0.92 -3.58 18.05
C VAL A 155 0.78 -3.00 16.66
N LEU A 156 1.80 -3.17 15.82
CA LEU A 156 1.77 -2.89 14.40
C LEU A 156 1.76 -4.23 13.64
N ASP A 157 0.59 -4.59 13.14
CA ASP A 157 0.32 -5.89 12.52
C ASP A 157 0.81 -5.96 11.06
N PHE A 158 1.53 -7.02 10.74
CA PHE A 158 1.94 -7.40 9.38
C PHE A 158 1.53 -8.85 9.06
N SER A 159 0.56 -9.37 9.79
CA SER A 159 -0.01 -10.69 9.56
C SER A 159 -0.71 -10.76 8.22
N PHE A 160 -0.73 -11.95 7.63
CA PHE A 160 -1.33 -12.17 6.32
C PHE A 160 -2.35 -13.30 6.36
N TYR A 161 -3.43 -13.10 5.63
CA TYR A 161 -4.56 -14.01 5.55
C TYR A 161 -4.59 -14.68 4.17
N SER A 162 -5.08 -15.91 4.12
CA SER A 162 -5.37 -16.62 2.88
C SER A 162 -6.85 -16.96 2.81
N LEU A 163 -7.40 -16.91 1.60
CA LEU A 163 -8.70 -17.47 1.28
C LEU A 163 -8.49 -18.40 0.09
N ARG A 164 -8.71 -19.71 0.27
CA ARG A 164 -8.68 -20.66 -0.85
C ARG A 164 -10.06 -20.73 -1.49
N LEU A 165 -10.09 -21.13 -2.77
CA LEU A 165 -11.34 -21.40 -3.44
C LEU A 165 -12.06 -22.55 -2.72
N GLY A 166 -13.30 -22.30 -2.26
CA GLY A 166 -14.07 -23.24 -1.46
C GLY A 166 -13.95 -23.05 0.06
N ASP A 167 -13.02 -22.21 0.54
CA ASP A 167 -12.99 -21.84 1.95
C ASP A 167 -14.21 -20.97 2.27
N SER A 168 -14.96 -21.34 3.32
CA SER A 168 -16.07 -20.54 3.82
C SER A 168 -15.60 -19.33 4.66
N GLU A 169 -14.31 -19.27 5.01
CA GLU A 169 -13.74 -18.20 5.83
C GLU A 169 -12.26 -17.93 5.54
N GLN A 170 -11.80 -16.74 5.90
CA GLN A 170 -10.38 -16.42 5.83
C GLN A 170 -9.58 -17.18 6.90
N ARG A 171 -8.39 -17.63 6.52
CA ARG A 171 -7.43 -18.25 7.43
C ARG A 171 -6.27 -17.29 7.68
N LEU A 172 -5.90 -17.09 8.93
CA LEU A 172 -4.67 -16.41 9.28
C LEU A 172 -3.49 -17.30 8.89
N SER A 173 -2.86 -16.98 7.75
CA SER A 173 -1.78 -17.78 7.19
C SER A 173 -0.50 -17.61 7.98
N GLY A 174 -0.17 -16.40 8.42
CA GLY A 174 0.97 -16.13 9.28
C GLY A 174 0.73 -14.94 10.20
N LEU A 175 1.26 -15.04 11.42
CA LEU A 175 1.17 -14.03 12.47
C LEU A 175 2.55 -13.39 12.64
N GLN A 176 2.66 -12.09 12.39
CA GLN A 176 3.92 -11.36 12.56
C GLN A 176 3.73 -9.85 12.61
N GLY A 177 4.61 -9.16 13.34
CA GLY A 177 4.60 -7.70 13.39
C GLY A 177 5.55 -7.14 14.43
N PHE A 178 5.33 -5.87 14.78
CA PHE A 178 6.07 -5.15 15.82
C PHE A 178 5.16 -4.91 17.01
N ALA A 179 5.74 -4.86 18.21
CA ALA A 179 5.01 -4.58 19.44
C ALA A 179 5.80 -3.63 20.34
N ALA A 180 5.09 -2.77 21.06
CA ALA A 180 5.66 -1.87 22.06
C ALA A 180 6.05 -2.67 23.32
N ASP A 181 7.01 -2.17 24.10
CA ASP A 181 7.60 -2.87 25.24
C ASP A 181 6.60 -3.41 26.30
N PRO A 182 5.44 -2.78 26.56
CA PRO A 182 4.47 -3.35 27.50
C PRO A 182 3.84 -4.67 27.04
N VAL A 183 3.91 -4.99 25.75
CA VAL A 183 3.30 -6.20 25.19
C VAL A 183 4.25 -7.37 25.34
N ALA A 184 3.87 -8.36 26.13
CA ALA A 184 4.63 -9.59 26.30
C ALA A 184 4.23 -10.68 25.30
N ARG A 185 2.96 -10.68 24.86
CA ARG A 185 2.44 -11.68 23.90
C ARG A 185 1.44 -11.06 22.95
N VAL A 186 1.39 -11.59 21.72
CA VAL A 186 0.33 -11.31 20.76
C VAL A 186 -0.49 -12.57 20.52
N GLY A 187 -1.79 -12.48 20.77
CA GLY A 187 -2.75 -13.56 20.58
C GLY A 187 -3.65 -13.37 19.36
N VAL A 188 -4.23 -14.48 18.91
CA VAL A 188 -5.23 -14.55 17.84
C VAL A 188 -6.57 -14.91 18.45
N ILE A 189 -7.58 -14.10 18.17
CA ILE A 189 -8.95 -14.34 18.60
C ILE A 189 -9.61 -15.24 17.55
N GLY A 190 -10.08 -16.42 17.95
CA GLY A 190 -10.72 -17.40 17.07
C GLY A 190 -12.22 -17.17 16.90
N ARG A 191 -12.88 -18.15 16.26
CA ARG A 191 -14.31 -18.11 15.92
C ARG A 191 -15.22 -18.04 17.16
N ASP A 192 -14.82 -18.69 18.24
CA ASP A 192 -15.52 -18.75 19.52
C ASP A 192 -15.24 -17.54 20.42
N ASN A 193 -14.54 -16.53 19.90
CA ASN A 193 -14.10 -15.34 20.62
C ASN A 193 -13.19 -15.68 21.82
N ARG A 194 -12.44 -16.79 21.75
CA ARG A 194 -11.34 -17.12 22.67
C ARG A 194 -9.99 -16.89 21.99
N ILE A 195 -8.95 -16.73 22.80
CA ILE A 195 -7.58 -16.68 22.30
C ILE A 195 -7.18 -18.11 21.97
N VAL A 196 -7.15 -18.44 20.68
CA VAL A 196 -6.87 -19.80 20.20
C VAL A 196 -5.38 -20.06 19.99
N PHE A 197 -4.59 -19.00 19.92
CA PHE A 197 -3.16 -19.05 19.68
C PHE A 197 -2.50 -17.77 20.18
N SER A 198 -1.26 -17.84 20.67
CA SER A 198 -0.47 -16.65 20.96
C SER A 198 1.03 -16.93 20.85
N VAL A 199 1.79 -15.88 20.59
CA VAL A 199 3.26 -15.91 20.51
C VAL A 199 3.89 -14.91 21.46
N PRO A 200 5.08 -15.20 21.99
CA PRO A 200 5.85 -14.23 22.75
C PRO A 200 6.27 -13.06 21.86
N VAL A 201 6.39 -11.89 22.48
CA VAL A 201 7.08 -10.73 21.92
C VAL A 201 8.51 -10.74 22.46
N GLU A 202 9.47 -10.66 21.55
CA GLU A 202 10.90 -10.59 21.86
C GLU A 202 11.55 -9.56 20.96
N ASP A 203 12.49 -8.76 21.47
CA ASP A 203 13.12 -7.66 20.72
C ASP A 203 12.08 -6.75 20.02
N ASN A 204 10.94 -6.54 20.68
CA ASN A 204 9.80 -5.78 20.17
C ASN A 204 9.19 -6.30 18.86
N VAL A 205 9.42 -7.56 18.53
CA VAL A 205 8.81 -8.23 17.38
C VAL A 205 8.11 -9.50 17.83
N TYR A 206 7.17 -9.96 17.02
CA TYR A 206 6.56 -11.27 17.19
C TYR A 206 6.45 -11.96 15.83
N SER A 207 6.62 -13.28 15.83
CA SER A 207 6.40 -14.12 14.65
C SER A 207 5.98 -15.53 15.06
N ALA A 208 5.11 -16.14 14.26
CA ALA A 208 4.73 -17.54 14.40
C ALA A 208 4.99 -18.34 13.12
N GLY A 209 5.67 -17.76 12.13
CA GLY A 209 5.72 -18.29 10.78
C GLY A 209 4.32 -18.58 10.20
N ARG A 210 4.20 -19.68 9.46
CA ARG A 210 2.91 -20.12 8.88
C ARG A 210 2.18 -21.06 9.85
N LYS A 211 1.04 -20.64 10.38
CA LYS A 211 0.20 -21.46 11.28
C LYS A 211 -1.13 -21.88 10.66
N GLY A 212 -1.66 -21.12 9.70
CA GLY A 212 -2.90 -21.46 9.00
C GLY A 212 -4.14 -21.56 9.90
N ILE A 213 -4.30 -20.62 10.83
CA ILE A 213 -5.38 -20.64 11.83
C ILE A 213 -6.70 -20.27 11.15
N ALA A 214 -7.67 -21.18 11.17
CA ALA A 214 -9.01 -20.96 10.62
C ALA A 214 -9.85 -20.09 11.56
N GLY A 215 -10.74 -19.28 11.00
CA GLY A 215 -11.71 -18.49 11.76
C GLY A 215 -11.09 -17.41 12.65
N ALA A 216 -9.91 -16.89 12.28
CA ALA A 216 -9.29 -15.76 12.99
C ALA A 216 -10.14 -14.49 12.81
N ARG A 217 -10.57 -13.90 13.94
CA ARG A 217 -11.45 -12.72 14.02
C ARG A 217 -10.73 -11.44 14.43
N GLY A 218 -9.51 -11.56 14.94
CA GLY A 218 -8.73 -10.41 15.36
C GLY A 218 -7.47 -10.79 16.11
N LEU A 219 -6.76 -9.75 16.55
CA LEU A 219 -5.55 -9.86 17.34
C LEU A 219 -5.75 -9.22 18.72
N VAL A 220 -5.01 -9.72 19.69
CA VAL A 220 -4.98 -9.18 21.06
C VAL A 220 -3.54 -9.02 21.53
N ALA A 221 -3.22 -7.88 22.13
CA ALA A 221 -1.96 -7.67 22.82
C ALA A 221 -2.15 -7.96 24.31
N LEU A 222 -1.26 -8.75 24.89
CA LEU A 222 -1.28 -9.16 26.29
C LEU A 222 0.00 -8.68 26.98
N ASP A 223 -0.12 -8.25 28.23
CA ASP A 223 1.05 -8.05 29.09
C ASP A 223 1.57 -9.38 29.66
N LYS A 224 2.59 -9.30 30.52
CA LYS A 224 3.26 -10.45 31.15
C LYS A 224 2.31 -11.28 32.03
N ASP A 225 1.25 -10.67 32.55
CA ASP A 225 0.27 -11.30 33.44
C ASP A 225 -0.94 -11.84 32.65
N GLY A 226 -0.92 -11.71 31.32
CA GLY A 226 -1.99 -12.13 30.43
C GLY A 226 -3.16 -11.15 30.35
N LYS A 227 -3.03 -9.95 30.92
CA LYS A 227 -4.06 -8.91 30.84
C LYS A 227 -4.06 -8.30 29.45
N VAL A 228 -5.27 -8.06 28.94
CA VAL A 228 -5.50 -7.45 27.64
C VAL A 228 -5.10 -5.98 27.66
N LEU A 229 -4.14 -5.60 26.81
CA LEU A 229 -3.72 -4.22 26.60
C LEU A 229 -4.41 -3.59 25.39
N TRP A 230 -4.66 -4.40 24.35
CA TRP A 230 -5.19 -3.91 23.08
C TRP A 230 -5.86 -5.01 22.27
N VAL A 231 -6.86 -4.64 21.48
CA VAL A 231 -7.61 -5.55 20.61
C VAL A 231 -7.85 -4.89 19.26
N GLN A 232 -7.56 -5.61 18.18
CA GLN A 232 -7.97 -5.25 16.81
C GLN A 232 -8.79 -6.37 16.20
N CYS A 233 -10.07 -6.09 15.95
CA CYS A 233 -10.94 -6.99 15.23
C CYS A 233 -10.79 -6.78 13.73
N THR A 234 -10.63 -7.87 12.99
CA THR A 234 -10.68 -7.84 11.53
C THR A 234 -12.13 -7.66 11.12
N ALA A 235 -12.44 -6.54 10.46
CA ALA A 235 -13.72 -6.43 9.77
C ALA A 235 -13.76 -7.55 8.73
N GLY A 236 -14.72 -8.48 8.84
CA GLY A 236 -14.91 -9.52 7.84
C GLY A 236 -14.97 -8.90 6.44
N ALA A 237 -14.44 -9.59 5.44
CA ALA A 237 -14.48 -9.11 4.06
C ALA A 237 -15.93 -8.70 3.71
N PRO A 238 -16.17 -7.46 3.25
CA PRO A 238 -17.51 -7.01 2.90
C PRO A 238 -18.12 -7.96 1.86
N GLY A 239 -19.27 -8.56 2.18
CA GLY A 239 -20.03 -9.42 1.25
C GLY A 239 -19.88 -10.94 1.43
N ALA A 240 -19.18 -11.43 2.45
CA ALA A 240 -19.27 -12.85 2.80
C ALA A 240 -20.72 -13.20 3.24
N PRO A 241 -21.35 -14.25 2.69
CA PRO A 241 -22.68 -14.69 3.14
C PRO A 241 -22.65 -14.99 4.65
N GLY A 242 -23.53 -14.33 5.42
CA GLY A 242 -23.49 -14.38 6.89
C GLY A 242 -22.73 -13.25 7.58
N ALA A 243 -22.32 -12.21 6.83
CA ALA A 243 -21.72 -10.97 7.33
C ALA A 243 -22.68 -10.11 8.18
N ASN A 244 -23.21 -10.65 9.28
CA ASN A 244 -24.02 -9.86 10.22
C ASN A 244 -23.12 -8.84 10.93
N ARG A 245 -23.62 -7.61 11.10
CA ARG A 245 -22.90 -6.46 11.68
C ARG A 245 -22.35 -6.66 13.10
N SER A 246 -22.59 -7.82 13.72
CA SER A 246 -22.06 -8.24 15.02
C SER A 246 -20.68 -8.93 14.98
N HIS A 247 -19.92 -8.84 13.86
CA HIS A 247 -18.54 -9.36 13.74
C HIS A 247 -17.48 -8.58 14.56
N GLY A 248 -17.80 -8.26 15.82
CA GLY A 248 -16.79 -7.93 16.81
C GLY A 248 -16.05 -9.18 17.29
N CYS A 249 -14.97 -8.99 18.03
CA CYS A 249 -14.22 -10.05 18.70
C CYS A 249 -14.97 -10.61 19.94
N GLY A 250 -16.30 -10.73 19.86
CA GLY A 250 -17.18 -11.12 20.96
C GLY A 250 -17.02 -10.24 22.19
N LYS A 251 -16.56 -10.83 23.31
CA LYS A 251 -16.32 -10.12 24.57
C LYS A 251 -15.21 -9.07 24.49
N TYR A 252 -14.32 -9.20 23.52
CA TYR A 252 -13.25 -8.23 23.30
C TYR A 252 -13.78 -7.07 22.47
N LYS A 253 -13.83 -5.88 23.08
CA LYS A 253 -14.13 -4.64 22.36
C LYS A 253 -12.86 -4.18 21.65
N THR A 254 -12.97 -3.83 20.37
CA THR A 254 -11.89 -3.16 19.64
C THR A 254 -11.41 -1.96 20.45
N SER A 255 -10.11 -1.85 20.66
CA SER A 255 -9.56 -0.70 21.36
C SER A 255 -9.94 0.58 20.60
N PRO A 256 -10.32 1.66 21.30
CA PRO A 256 -10.68 2.91 20.64
C PRO A 256 -9.51 3.38 19.77
N PRO A 257 -9.80 4.02 18.62
CA PRO A 257 -8.75 4.57 17.78
C PRO A 257 -7.90 5.55 18.60
N PRO A 258 -6.59 5.67 18.29
CA PRO A 258 -5.73 6.61 18.98
C PRO A 258 -6.32 8.02 18.88
N TYR A 259 -6.48 8.69 20.04
CA TYR A 259 -6.79 10.12 20.04
C TYR A 259 -5.55 10.85 19.53
N LEU A 260 -5.57 11.20 18.25
CA LEU A 260 -4.58 12.09 17.68
C LEU A 260 -4.97 13.51 18.09
N PRO A 261 -4.13 14.23 18.86
CA PRO A 261 -4.36 15.66 19.01
C PRO A 261 -4.45 16.26 17.60
N PRO A 262 -5.42 17.16 17.35
CA PRO A 262 -5.58 17.75 16.03
C PRO A 262 -4.22 18.23 15.57
N SER A 263 -3.74 17.68 14.45
CA SER A 263 -2.47 18.13 13.89
C SER A 263 -2.58 19.63 13.74
N LYS A 264 -1.64 20.39 14.34
CA LYS A 264 -1.55 21.84 14.13
C LYS A 264 -1.81 22.07 12.64
N PRO A 265 -2.80 22.89 12.25
CA PRO A 265 -3.12 23.08 10.85
C PRO A 265 -1.81 23.37 10.16
N LYS A 266 -1.39 22.46 9.26
CA LYS A 266 -0.17 22.67 8.49
C LYS A 266 -0.39 24.03 7.86
N PRO A 267 0.51 25.03 8.06
CA PRO A 267 0.37 26.29 7.36
C PRO A 267 0.17 25.92 5.91
N THR A 268 -0.99 26.30 5.38
CA THR A 268 -1.38 26.04 4.00
C THR A 268 -0.31 26.73 3.20
N SER A 269 0.71 25.97 2.79
CA SER A 269 1.77 26.49 1.94
C SER A 269 1.01 27.16 0.80
N PRO A 270 1.16 28.48 0.59
CA PRO A 270 0.39 29.19 -0.41
C PRO A 270 0.50 28.36 -1.68
N SER A 271 -0.65 27.89 -2.15
CA SER A 271 -0.74 27.11 -3.37
C SER A 271 -0.10 28.00 -4.42
N LYS A 272 1.17 27.75 -4.80
CA LYS A 272 1.79 28.43 -5.92
C LYS A 272 0.75 28.37 -7.03
N PRO A 273 0.29 29.52 -7.56
CA PRO A 273 -0.71 29.52 -8.61
C PRO A 273 -0.23 28.51 -9.65
N LEU A 274 -1.05 27.48 -9.89
CA LEU A 274 -0.79 26.48 -10.91
C LEU A 274 -0.75 27.25 -12.22
N GLY A 275 0.44 27.68 -12.61
CA GLY A 275 0.64 28.40 -13.84
C GLY A 275 0.03 27.59 -14.98
N PRO A 276 -0.57 28.24 -15.98
CA PRO A 276 -1.32 27.62 -17.07
C PRO A 276 -0.46 26.78 -18.04
N VAL A 277 0.76 26.40 -17.66
CA VAL A 277 1.68 25.67 -18.54
C VAL A 277 1.18 24.24 -18.70
N VAL A 278 0.55 23.99 -19.84
CA VAL A 278 0.31 22.63 -20.33
C VAL A 278 1.67 21.97 -20.49
N VAL A 279 1.92 20.95 -19.67
CA VAL A 279 3.21 20.23 -19.70
C VAL A 279 3.17 19.15 -20.77
N GLN A 280 2.01 18.50 -20.97
CA GLN A 280 1.83 17.46 -21.99
C GLN A 280 0.41 17.42 -22.51
N HIS A 281 0.27 16.95 -23.75
CA HIS A 281 -0.98 16.67 -24.43
C HIS A 281 -0.85 15.37 -25.22
N GLY A 282 -1.94 14.60 -25.31
CA GLY A 282 -2.05 13.47 -26.23
C GLY A 282 -3.50 13.13 -26.49
N ALA A 283 -3.78 12.46 -27.60
CA ALA A 283 -5.13 12.02 -27.94
C ALA A 283 -5.10 10.67 -28.67
N LYS A 284 -6.12 9.84 -28.42
CA LYS A 284 -6.36 8.58 -29.13
C LYS A 284 -7.82 8.17 -28.95
N ASP A 285 -8.40 7.53 -29.95
CA ASP A 285 -9.73 6.90 -29.86
C ASP A 285 -10.86 7.86 -29.41
N GLY A 286 -10.79 9.13 -29.83
CA GLY A 286 -11.77 10.15 -29.45
C GLY A 286 -11.61 10.71 -28.04
N VAL A 287 -10.55 10.34 -27.33
CA VAL A 287 -10.20 10.87 -26.01
C VAL A 287 -8.94 11.71 -26.11
N SER A 288 -8.96 12.92 -25.57
CA SER A 288 -7.76 13.75 -25.41
C SER A 288 -7.43 13.95 -23.93
N VAL A 289 -6.14 14.02 -23.63
CA VAL A 289 -5.60 14.25 -22.28
C VAL A 289 -4.72 15.48 -22.30
N VAL A 290 -4.92 16.35 -21.32
CA VAL A 290 -4.08 17.53 -21.06
C VAL A 290 -3.54 17.46 -19.64
N VAL A 291 -2.23 17.56 -19.50
CA VAL A 291 -1.51 17.48 -18.22
C VAL A 291 -1.00 18.86 -17.82
N ARG A 292 -1.34 19.30 -16.61
CA ARG A 292 -0.90 20.56 -16.00
C ARG A 292 -0.35 20.28 -14.59
N GLY A 293 0.95 20.06 -14.49
CA GLY A 293 1.61 19.69 -13.23
C GLY A 293 1.11 18.36 -12.64
N THR A 294 0.32 18.43 -11.57
CA THR A 294 -0.33 17.27 -10.91
C THR A 294 -1.77 17.06 -11.34
N GLN A 295 -2.31 17.95 -12.18
CA GLN A 295 -3.67 17.85 -12.69
C GLN A 295 -3.66 17.23 -14.08
N VAL A 296 -4.55 16.27 -14.30
CA VAL A 296 -4.81 15.65 -15.60
C VAL A 296 -6.28 15.85 -15.94
N THR A 297 -6.54 16.40 -17.12
CA THR A 297 -7.89 16.55 -17.66
C THR A 297 -8.02 15.64 -18.87
N ALA A 298 -8.96 14.70 -18.82
CA ALA A 298 -9.34 13.86 -19.95
C ALA A 298 -10.69 14.33 -20.52
N ASN A 299 -10.75 14.54 -21.84
CA ASN A 299 -11.94 14.93 -22.57
C ASN A 299 -12.39 13.75 -23.46
N PHE A 300 -13.62 13.29 -23.22
CA PHE A 300 -14.27 12.16 -23.89
C PHE A 300 -15.31 12.61 -24.93
N ALA A 301 -15.41 13.90 -25.27
CA ALA A 301 -16.46 14.42 -26.15
C ALA A 301 -16.54 13.74 -27.52
N LYS A 302 -15.40 13.23 -28.03
CA LYS A 302 -15.32 12.60 -29.35
C LYS A 302 -15.29 11.08 -29.31
N ILE A 303 -15.57 10.46 -28.15
CA ILE A 303 -15.54 9.00 -28.03
C ILE A 303 -16.75 8.36 -28.72
N SER A 304 -16.54 7.25 -29.43
CA SER A 304 -17.65 6.53 -30.07
C SER A 304 -18.59 5.89 -29.03
N PRO A 305 -19.91 5.77 -29.31
CA PRO A 305 -20.86 5.11 -28.41
C PRO A 305 -20.46 3.68 -28.01
N LYS A 306 -19.99 2.89 -28.98
CA LYS A 306 -19.49 1.52 -28.76
C LYS A 306 -18.34 1.50 -27.75
N LYS A 307 -17.36 2.40 -27.90
CA LYS A 307 -16.21 2.45 -27.00
C LYS A 307 -16.57 2.99 -25.61
N ARG A 308 -17.52 3.94 -25.54
CA ARG A 308 -18.10 4.40 -24.28
C ARG A 308 -18.76 3.27 -23.48
N GLN A 309 -19.54 2.40 -24.12
CA GLN A 309 -20.19 1.27 -23.46
C GLN A 309 -19.19 0.29 -22.81
N LEU A 310 -18.01 0.14 -23.44
CA LEU A 310 -16.92 -0.69 -22.95
C LEU A 310 -16.15 -0.06 -21.77
N LEU A 311 -16.12 1.26 -21.70
CA LEU A 311 -15.41 2.01 -20.65
C LEU A 311 -16.21 2.21 -19.38
N VAL A 312 -17.48 2.55 -19.53
CA VAL A 312 -18.34 2.95 -18.41
C VAL A 312 -18.84 1.71 -17.68
N PHE A 313 -18.38 1.49 -16.45
CA PHE A 313 -18.83 0.40 -15.57
C PHE A 313 -20.34 0.45 -15.32
N LYS A 314 -20.93 -0.64 -14.79
CA LYS A 314 -22.39 -0.73 -14.56
C LYS A 314 -22.91 0.38 -13.64
N ASP A 315 -22.06 0.90 -12.76
CA ASP A 315 -22.34 2.00 -11.83
C ASP A 315 -22.09 3.40 -12.42
N GLY A 316 -21.88 3.49 -13.74
CA GLY A 316 -21.65 4.76 -14.41
C GLY A 316 -20.25 5.34 -14.20
N ARG A 317 -19.30 4.60 -13.61
CA ARG A 317 -17.94 5.08 -13.35
C ARG A 317 -16.95 4.66 -14.44
N ILE A 318 -15.80 5.31 -14.48
CA ILE A 318 -14.63 4.92 -15.26
C ILE A 318 -13.39 4.87 -14.38
N VAL A 319 -12.39 4.08 -14.79
CA VAL A 319 -11.06 4.07 -14.18
C VAL A 319 -10.08 4.75 -15.13
N LEU A 320 -9.51 5.87 -14.70
CA LEU A 320 -8.51 6.63 -15.47
C LEU A 320 -7.24 6.80 -14.63
N GLY A 321 -6.09 6.61 -15.26
CA GLY A 321 -4.80 6.84 -14.62
C GLY A 321 -3.73 7.17 -15.64
N CYS A 322 -2.66 7.80 -15.18
CA CYS A 322 -1.45 8.08 -15.92
C CYS A 322 -0.27 7.48 -15.18
N PHE A 323 0.74 7.11 -15.95
CA PHE A 323 1.89 6.40 -15.44
C PHE A 323 3.17 7.05 -15.96
N LYS A 324 4.22 6.88 -15.17
CA LYS A 324 5.61 7.07 -15.57
C LYS A 324 6.29 5.73 -15.65
N LEU A 325 7.28 5.65 -16.50
CA LEU A 325 8.17 4.51 -16.59
C LEU A 325 9.43 4.81 -15.79
N VAL A 326 9.71 3.94 -14.84
CA VAL A 326 10.87 4.03 -13.96
C VAL A 326 11.70 2.76 -14.11
N THR A 327 13.01 2.89 -13.96
CA THR A 327 13.93 1.75 -14.06
C THR A 327 14.32 1.29 -12.66
N VAL A 328 14.06 0.03 -12.35
CA VAL A 328 14.22 -0.58 -11.02
C VAL A 328 15.12 -1.78 -11.14
N GLY A 329 16.36 -1.68 -10.64
CA GLY A 329 17.32 -2.80 -10.69
C GLY A 329 17.39 -3.45 -12.09
N SER A 330 17.65 -2.64 -13.11
CA SER A 330 17.68 -2.98 -14.55
C SER A 330 16.34 -3.30 -15.24
N ARG A 331 15.20 -3.15 -14.56
CA ARG A 331 13.87 -3.44 -15.14
C ARG A 331 13.03 -2.20 -15.35
N LEU A 332 12.38 -2.11 -16.51
CA LEU A 332 11.40 -1.08 -16.78
C LEU A 332 10.08 -1.45 -16.08
N THR A 333 9.57 -0.59 -15.21
CA THR A 333 8.23 -0.73 -14.61
C THR A 333 7.42 0.54 -14.83
N SER A 334 6.09 0.41 -14.82
CA SER A 334 5.21 1.57 -14.70
C SER A 334 4.94 1.88 -13.22
N SER A 335 5.01 3.15 -12.87
CA SER A 335 4.57 3.72 -11.59
C SER A 335 3.49 4.75 -11.92
N GLY A 336 2.29 4.58 -11.37
CA GLY A 336 1.13 5.39 -11.71
C GLY A 336 0.02 5.26 -10.68
N THR A 337 -0.94 6.16 -10.74
CA THR A 337 -2.13 6.12 -9.87
C THR A 337 -3.37 6.09 -10.73
N TYR A 338 -4.31 5.24 -10.35
CA TYR A 338 -5.59 5.07 -11.02
C TYR A 338 -6.70 5.58 -10.12
N PHE A 339 -7.65 6.30 -10.72
CA PHE A 339 -8.79 6.87 -10.02
C PHE A 339 -10.08 6.37 -10.66
N THR A 340 -11.02 5.95 -9.81
CA THR A 340 -12.38 5.69 -10.23
C THR A 340 -13.20 6.97 -10.09
N LYS A 341 -13.82 7.43 -11.18
CA LYS A 341 -14.64 8.65 -11.22
C LYS A 341 -15.97 8.37 -11.94
N PRO A 342 -17.06 9.07 -11.58
CA PRO A 342 -18.26 9.10 -12.43
C PRO A 342 -17.87 9.52 -13.86
N PHE A 343 -18.46 8.87 -14.86
CA PHE A 343 -18.24 9.24 -16.24
C PHE A 343 -18.88 10.59 -16.54
N THR A 344 -18.09 11.51 -17.07
CA THR A 344 -18.54 12.78 -17.64
C THR A 344 -17.75 13.06 -18.92
N THR A 345 -18.20 14.02 -19.73
CA THR A 345 -17.47 14.44 -20.93
C THR A 345 -16.07 14.95 -20.59
N ILE A 346 -15.88 15.57 -19.42
CA ILE A 346 -14.59 16.08 -18.97
C ILE A 346 -14.32 15.53 -17.56
N VAL A 347 -13.33 14.64 -17.46
CA VAL A 347 -12.89 14.08 -16.18
C VAL A 347 -11.59 14.76 -15.76
N ARG A 348 -11.60 15.34 -14.56
CA ARG A 348 -10.43 15.99 -13.96
C ARG A 348 -9.90 15.12 -12.82
N LEU A 349 -8.62 14.80 -12.92
CA LEU A 349 -7.86 14.09 -11.90
C LEU A 349 -6.83 15.02 -11.29
N ARG A 350 -6.68 14.96 -9.98
CA ARG A 350 -5.56 15.56 -9.27
C ARG A 350 -4.83 14.44 -8.55
N TYR A 351 -3.58 14.19 -8.93
CA TYR A 351 -2.78 13.18 -8.28
C TYR A 351 -2.49 13.62 -6.85
N TRP A 352 -2.87 12.77 -5.92
CA TRP A 352 -2.67 12.92 -4.49
C TRP A 352 -2.13 11.58 -3.99
N SER A 353 -1.31 11.61 -2.94
CA SER A 353 -0.91 10.40 -2.24
C SER A 353 -1.45 10.42 -0.81
N PRO A 354 -2.31 9.47 -0.42
CA PRO A 354 -2.82 9.41 0.95
C PRO A 354 -1.72 9.06 1.97
N SER A 355 -0.63 8.40 1.54
CA SER A 355 0.51 8.03 2.39
C SER A 355 1.49 9.19 2.66
N GLY A 356 1.27 10.36 2.04
CA GLY A 356 2.19 11.50 2.11
C GLY A 356 3.38 11.42 1.17
N SER A 357 3.52 10.34 0.39
CA SER A 357 4.49 10.26 -0.71
C SER A 357 4.23 11.40 -1.71
N ARG A 358 5.27 11.94 -2.36
CA ARG A 358 5.04 12.95 -3.40
C ARG A 358 4.24 12.31 -4.54
N PRO A 359 3.05 12.82 -4.91
CA PRO A 359 2.31 12.28 -6.03
C PRO A 359 3.15 12.40 -7.31
N PRO A 360 3.01 11.47 -8.27
CA PRO A 360 3.71 11.59 -9.54
C PRO A 360 3.29 12.89 -10.22
N THR A 361 4.27 13.72 -10.58
CA THR A 361 4.06 14.98 -11.31
C THR A 361 4.41 14.80 -12.78
N ALA A 362 3.91 15.62 -13.71
CA ALA A 362 4.41 15.60 -15.09
C ALA A 362 5.96 15.69 -15.19
N PRO A 363 6.59 15.19 -16.26
CA PRO A 363 5.98 14.50 -17.40
C PRO A 363 5.65 13.02 -17.11
N PHE A 364 4.51 12.55 -17.61
CA PHE A 364 4.05 11.16 -17.67
C PHE A 364 4.45 10.50 -19.00
N ASP A 365 4.58 9.18 -19.03
CA ASP A 365 4.86 8.44 -20.27
C ASP A 365 3.56 8.08 -21.03
N GLY A 366 2.46 7.87 -20.30
CA GLY A 366 1.16 7.63 -20.91
C GLY A 366 0.02 7.69 -19.91
N CYS A 367 -1.20 7.65 -20.45
CA CYS A 367 -2.44 7.54 -19.70
C CYS A 367 -3.30 6.42 -20.27
N THR A 368 -4.05 5.76 -19.40
CA THR A 368 -4.91 4.64 -19.76
C THR A 368 -6.26 4.76 -19.07
N THR A 369 -7.32 4.37 -19.78
CA THR A 369 -8.63 4.11 -19.16
C THR A 369 -8.93 2.63 -19.22
N MET A 370 -9.14 2.01 -18.07
CA MET A 370 -9.46 0.59 -17.99
C MET A 370 -10.94 0.38 -18.32
N GLY A 371 -11.24 -0.57 -19.20
CA GLY A 371 -12.61 -0.95 -19.56
C GLY A 371 -13.07 -2.23 -18.88
N LYS A 372 -14.27 -2.66 -19.25
CA LYS A 372 -14.88 -3.95 -18.86
C LYS A 372 -14.23 -5.17 -19.52
N TYR A 373 -13.33 -4.96 -20.49
CA TYR A 373 -12.68 -6.00 -21.29
C TYR A 373 -11.16 -5.99 -21.08
N GLY A 374 -10.45 -6.87 -21.79
CA GLY A 374 -9.01 -7.03 -21.71
C GLY A 374 -8.58 -7.85 -20.49
N HIS A 375 -9.53 -8.59 -19.91
CA HIS A 375 -9.35 -9.46 -18.73
C HIS A 375 -9.49 -10.95 -19.07
N THR A 376 -9.75 -11.26 -20.34
CA THR A 376 -9.86 -12.64 -20.85
C THR A 376 -8.98 -12.79 -22.07
N TRP A 377 -8.42 -13.98 -22.25
CA TRP A 377 -7.64 -14.28 -23.43
C TRP A 377 -8.51 -14.27 -24.70
N ASN A 378 -7.96 -13.73 -25.79
CA ASN A 378 -8.60 -13.64 -27.11
C ASN A 378 -10.02 -13.03 -27.08
N ASP A 379 -10.24 -11.98 -26.30
CA ASP A 379 -11.48 -11.22 -26.41
C ASP A 379 -11.51 -10.39 -27.70
N ALA A 380 -12.71 -10.04 -28.18
CA ALA A 380 -12.91 -9.31 -29.43
C ALA A 380 -12.30 -7.88 -29.44
N HIS A 381 -11.74 -7.44 -28.32
CA HIS A 381 -11.15 -6.12 -28.14
C HIS A 381 -9.64 -6.16 -27.87
N GLY A 382 -9.06 -7.36 -27.84
CA GLY A 382 -7.63 -7.61 -27.63
C GLY A 382 -7.17 -7.34 -26.20
N THR A 383 -5.84 -7.28 -26.02
CA THR A 383 -5.19 -7.20 -24.70
C THR A 383 -4.80 -5.78 -24.27
N HIS A 384 -5.28 -4.78 -25.01
CA HIS A 384 -5.10 -3.37 -24.72
C HIS A 384 -6.10 -2.87 -23.67
N ASP A 385 -5.72 -1.86 -22.89
CA ASP A 385 -6.70 -1.08 -22.14
C ASP A 385 -7.65 -0.37 -23.13
N ALA A 386 -8.83 0.00 -22.64
CA ALA A 386 -9.87 0.51 -23.52
C ALA A 386 -9.51 1.80 -24.23
N VAL A 387 -8.73 2.66 -23.59
CA VAL A 387 -8.03 3.75 -24.25
C VAL A 387 -6.61 3.80 -23.71
N GLU A 388 -5.64 3.91 -24.61
CA GLU A 388 -4.21 3.98 -24.29
C GLU A 388 -3.57 5.18 -25.00
N ILE A 389 -3.34 6.26 -24.27
CA ILE A 389 -2.77 7.50 -24.80
C ILE A 389 -1.30 7.55 -24.41
N ALA A 390 -0.43 7.30 -25.38
CA ALA A 390 1.00 7.53 -25.21
C ALA A 390 1.29 9.04 -25.22
N LEU A 391 1.98 9.52 -24.19
CA LEU A 391 2.43 10.92 -24.09
C LEU A 391 3.92 11.08 -24.46
N THR A 392 4.66 9.98 -24.51
CA THR A 392 6.06 9.91 -24.95
C THR A 392 6.26 8.72 -25.91
N SER A 393 7.37 8.73 -26.66
CA SER A 393 7.78 7.58 -27.48
C SER A 393 8.03 6.32 -26.62
N ARG A 394 8.62 6.51 -25.43
CA ARG A 394 8.86 5.46 -24.43
C ARG A 394 7.54 4.86 -23.95
N GLY A 395 6.54 5.68 -23.65
CA GLY A 395 5.19 5.24 -23.29
C GLY A 395 4.49 4.47 -24.40
N ARG A 396 4.62 4.93 -25.66
CA ARG A 396 4.09 4.21 -26.83
C ARG A 396 4.66 2.80 -26.94
N ARG A 397 5.98 2.67 -26.82
CA ARG A 397 6.66 1.37 -26.82
C ARG A 397 6.17 0.49 -25.67
N PHE A 398 6.09 1.05 -24.45
CA PHE A 398 5.62 0.31 -23.28
C PHE A 398 4.20 -0.22 -23.45
N LEU A 399 3.26 0.60 -23.95
CA LEU A 399 1.87 0.18 -24.15
C LEU A 399 1.76 -0.96 -25.16
N ALA A 400 2.54 -0.92 -26.25
CA ALA A 400 2.59 -2.00 -27.21
C ALA A 400 3.20 -3.29 -26.62
N GLU A 401 4.32 -3.19 -25.89
CA GLU A 401 4.92 -4.36 -25.23
C GLU A 401 4.02 -4.93 -24.12
N ARG A 402 3.26 -4.07 -23.43
CA ARG A 402 2.30 -4.46 -22.39
C ARG A 402 1.12 -5.25 -22.95
N ALA A 403 0.60 -4.90 -24.12
CA ALA A 403 -0.47 -5.65 -24.76
C ALA A 403 -0.03 -7.09 -25.11
N THR A 404 1.12 -7.24 -25.76
CA THR A 404 1.76 -8.56 -26.02
C THR A 404 1.99 -9.33 -24.70
N ALA A 405 2.50 -8.66 -23.67
CA ALA A 405 2.73 -9.32 -22.37
C ALA A 405 1.44 -9.81 -21.71
N ARG A 406 0.36 -9.04 -21.83
CA ARG A 406 -0.97 -9.42 -21.33
C ARG A 406 -1.55 -10.59 -22.11
N ASP A 407 -1.35 -10.67 -23.42
CA ASP A 407 -1.85 -11.80 -24.21
C ASP A 407 -1.25 -13.13 -23.75
N ILE A 408 0.07 -13.17 -23.60
CA ILE A 408 0.78 -14.33 -23.04
C ILE A 408 0.28 -14.66 -21.62
N ALA A 409 0.16 -13.65 -20.74
CA ALA A 409 -0.26 -13.85 -19.36
C ALA A 409 -1.72 -14.31 -19.24
N TRP A 410 -2.60 -13.81 -20.11
CA TRP A 410 -4.01 -14.20 -20.12
C TRP A 410 -4.20 -15.61 -20.63
N LEU A 411 -3.51 -16.02 -21.70
CA LEU A 411 -3.55 -17.42 -22.13
C LEU A 411 -3.13 -18.36 -21.00
N ALA A 412 -2.02 -18.04 -20.32
CA ALA A 412 -1.50 -18.86 -19.22
C ALA A 412 -2.51 -19.06 -18.06
N ARG A 413 -3.50 -18.17 -17.92
CA ARG A 413 -4.56 -18.21 -16.91
C ARG A 413 -5.91 -18.67 -17.46
N ALA A 414 -6.07 -18.70 -18.78
CA ALA A 414 -7.33 -19.00 -19.41
C ALA A 414 -7.77 -20.43 -19.08
N ARG A 415 -9.07 -20.62 -18.87
CA ARG A 415 -9.65 -21.95 -18.59
C ARG A 415 -9.31 -22.94 -19.71
N VAL A 416 -9.35 -22.48 -20.96
CA VAL A 416 -9.02 -23.28 -22.16
C VAL A 416 -7.58 -23.79 -22.16
N PHE A 417 -6.66 -23.11 -21.47
CA PHE A 417 -5.26 -23.51 -21.39
C PHE A 417 -4.93 -24.38 -20.16
N ARG A 418 -5.89 -24.56 -19.25
CA ARG A 418 -5.67 -25.28 -17.99
C ARG A 418 -5.24 -26.73 -18.20
N GLU A 419 -5.88 -27.44 -19.13
CA GLU A 419 -5.57 -28.84 -19.43
C GLU A 419 -4.16 -29.00 -19.98
N ILE A 420 -3.75 -28.11 -20.89
CA ILE A 420 -2.40 -28.05 -21.45
C ILE A 420 -1.39 -27.75 -20.34
N ARG A 421 -1.63 -26.67 -19.57
CA ARG A 421 -0.73 -26.18 -18.52
C ARG A 421 -0.41 -27.23 -17.45
N TYR A 422 -1.44 -27.96 -17.00
CA TYR A 422 -1.30 -28.96 -15.94
C TYR A 422 -1.11 -30.39 -16.47
N GLY A 423 -1.02 -30.56 -17.80
CA GLY A 423 -0.88 -31.87 -18.45
C GLY A 423 -1.97 -32.84 -18.06
N LEU A 424 -3.22 -32.36 -17.98
CA LEU A 424 -4.40 -33.21 -17.76
C LEU A 424 -4.69 -34.07 -19.00
N LEU A 425 -4.26 -33.60 -20.17
CA LEU A 425 -4.23 -34.32 -21.43
C LEU A 425 -2.82 -34.16 -22.03
N SER A 426 -2.40 -35.14 -22.82
CA SER A 426 -1.14 -35.05 -23.56
C SER A 426 -1.33 -34.19 -24.81
N PHE A 427 -0.53 -33.14 -24.94
CA PHE A 427 -0.50 -32.26 -26.10
C PHE A 427 0.94 -32.13 -26.59
N ASP A 428 1.13 -32.15 -27.91
CA ASP A 428 2.30 -31.55 -28.53
C ASP A 428 2.03 -30.08 -28.89
N SER A 429 3.04 -29.36 -29.38
CA SER A 429 2.90 -27.95 -29.78
C SER A 429 1.81 -27.74 -30.83
N LYS A 430 1.68 -28.66 -31.81
CA LYS A 430 0.76 -28.54 -32.94
C LYS A 430 -0.69 -28.72 -32.47
N ALA A 431 -0.98 -29.80 -31.76
CA ALA A 431 -2.29 -30.10 -31.21
C ALA A 431 -2.77 -29.02 -30.22
N ALA A 432 -1.84 -28.47 -29.42
CA ALA A 432 -2.17 -27.36 -28.52
C ALA A 432 -2.57 -26.09 -29.29
N SER A 433 -1.86 -25.75 -30.37
CA SER A 433 -2.17 -24.58 -31.19
C SER A 433 -3.47 -24.75 -31.97
N GLU A 434 -3.69 -25.92 -32.58
CA GLU A 434 -4.95 -26.24 -33.27
C GLU A 434 -6.15 -26.13 -32.32
N ARG A 435 -6.02 -26.60 -31.07
CA ARG A 435 -7.07 -26.48 -30.05
C ARG A 435 -7.38 -25.04 -29.66
N LEU A 436 -6.39 -24.16 -29.64
CA LEU A 436 -6.54 -22.76 -29.25
C LEU A 436 -6.95 -21.86 -30.42
N GLY A 437 -6.91 -22.38 -31.65
CA GLY A 437 -7.36 -21.71 -32.86
C GLY A 437 -6.32 -20.76 -33.46
N ASP A 438 -6.77 -20.01 -34.46
CA ASP A 438 -5.92 -19.28 -35.42
C ASP A 438 -5.00 -18.23 -34.79
N HIS A 439 -5.26 -17.77 -33.57
CA HIS A 439 -4.40 -16.79 -32.90
C HIS A 439 -3.06 -17.40 -32.44
N THR A 440 -2.97 -18.73 -32.40
CA THR A 440 -1.78 -19.45 -31.92
C THR A 440 -1.06 -20.21 -33.02
N VAL A 441 0.24 -20.41 -32.85
CA VAL A 441 1.07 -21.21 -33.77
C VAL A 441 2.00 -22.13 -33.00
N PRO A 442 2.28 -23.34 -33.51
CA PRO A 442 3.27 -24.20 -32.89
C PRO A 442 4.66 -23.60 -33.09
N LEU A 443 5.48 -23.65 -32.05
CA LEU A 443 6.89 -23.34 -32.11
C LEU A 443 7.67 -24.64 -32.29
N GLU A 444 8.69 -24.62 -33.16
CA GLU A 444 9.61 -25.75 -33.37
C GLU A 444 10.50 -26.00 -32.14
N THR A 445 11.02 -24.93 -31.55
CA THR A 445 11.93 -24.98 -30.39
C THR A 445 11.46 -24.02 -29.29
N PRO A 446 11.88 -24.18 -28.02
CA PRO A 446 11.50 -23.27 -26.95
C PRO A 446 12.03 -21.83 -27.15
N ASN A 447 13.00 -21.64 -28.04
CA ASN A 447 13.60 -20.34 -28.34
C ASN A 447 13.09 -19.73 -29.66
N SER A 448 12.28 -20.46 -30.44
CA SER A 448 11.71 -19.96 -31.69
C SER A 448 10.86 -18.70 -31.44
N THR A 449 10.84 -17.80 -32.42
CA THR A 449 10.06 -16.56 -32.40
C THR A 449 8.86 -16.73 -33.33
N PRO A 450 7.62 -16.56 -32.85
CA PRO A 450 6.46 -16.69 -33.72
C PRO A 450 6.37 -15.51 -34.71
N PRO A 451 5.57 -15.64 -35.79
CA PRO A 451 5.18 -14.52 -36.64
C PRO A 451 4.56 -13.38 -35.82
N LYS A 452 4.67 -12.15 -36.32
CA LYS A 452 4.11 -10.97 -35.66
C LYS A 452 2.60 -11.10 -35.52
N GLY A 453 2.07 -10.85 -34.32
CA GLY A 453 0.64 -10.96 -34.02
C GLY A 453 0.13 -12.38 -33.83
N LYS A 454 1.03 -13.39 -33.76
CA LYS A 454 0.70 -14.77 -33.39
C LYS A 454 1.34 -15.13 -32.07
N LEU A 455 0.60 -15.85 -31.23
CA LEU A 455 1.11 -16.40 -29.98
C LEU A 455 1.71 -17.80 -30.25
N GLY A 456 3.02 -17.91 -30.10
CA GLY A 456 3.76 -19.16 -30.26
C GLY A 456 3.66 -20.05 -29.03
N ILE A 457 3.42 -21.34 -29.24
CA ILE A 457 3.36 -22.35 -28.18
C ILE A 457 4.36 -23.46 -28.48
N TRP A 458 5.27 -23.71 -27.54
CA TRP A 458 6.14 -24.88 -27.55
C TRP A 458 5.80 -25.77 -26.36
N ILE A 459 5.62 -27.07 -26.59
CA ILE A 459 5.47 -28.08 -25.55
C ILE A 459 6.56 -29.13 -25.75
N GLY A 460 7.37 -29.36 -24.71
CA GLY A 460 8.38 -30.41 -24.71
C GLY A 460 8.26 -31.34 -23.51
N GLY A 461 9.23 -32.25 -23.40
CA GLY A 461 9.31 -33.22 -22.31
C GLY A 461 9.29 -32.58 -20.92
N SER A 462 8.95 -33.39 -19.91
CA SER A 462 8.86 -32.96 -18.50
C SER A 462 7.87 -31.82 -18.22
N ARG A 463 6.77 -31.75 -18.99
CA ARG A 463 5.74 -30.69 -18.88
C ARG A 463 6.34 -29.28 -18.94
N ARG A 464 7.30 -29.08 -19.85
CA ARG A 464 7.91 -27.80 -20.12
C ARG A 464 7.16 -27.13 -21.26
N ILE A 465 6.59 -25.96 -20.99
CA ILE A 465 5.80 -25.19 -21.94
C ILE A 465 6.44 -23.82 -22.10
N VAL A 466 6.58 -23.32 -23.32
CA VAL A 466 6.97 -21.94 -23.60
C VAL A 466 5.88 -21.27 -24.41
N LEU A 467 5.37 -20.17 -23.86
CA LEU A 467 4.53 -19.22 -24.58
C LEU A 467 5.43 -18.05 -25.01
N ALA A 468 5.32 -17.63 -26.26
CA ALA A 468 6.05 -16.48 -26.75
C ALA A 468 5.24 -15.66 -27.74
N GLU A 469 5.54 -14.38 -27.86
CA GLU A 469 4.95 -13.51 -28.87
C GLU A 469 5.98 -12.42 -29.22
N ARG A 470 5.96 -11.97 -30.47
CA ARG A 470 6.82 -10.89 -30.97
C ARG A 470 6.08 -9.56 -30.90
N THR A 471 6.62 -8.61 -30.14
CA THR A 471 6.06 -7.26 -30.02
C THR A 471 6.13 -6.52 -31.36
N THR A 472 5.41 -5.41 -31.47
CA THR A 472 5.50 -4.52 -32.65
C THR A 472 6.90 -3.94 -32.87
N SER A 473 7.70 -3.80 -31.81
CA SER A 473 9.11 -3.39 -31.86
C SER A 473 10.07 -4.54 -32.21
N GLY A 474 9.55 -5.75 -32.43
CA GLY A 474 10.33 -6.93 -32.79
C GLY A 474 10.94 -7.68 -31.60
N ARG A 475 10.75 -7.22 -30.36
CA ARG A 475 11.21 -7.90 -29.14
C ARG A 475 10.40 -9.17 -28.92
N ARG A 476 11.07 -10.28 -28.61
CA ARG A 476 10.40 -11.51 -28.16
C ARG A 476 10.06 -11.43 -26.67
N LEU A 477 8.78 -11.51 -26.36
CA LEU A 477 8.29 -11.71 -25.01
C LEU A 477 7.98 -13.19 -24.79
N TYR A 478 8.23 -13.71 -23.60
CA TYR A 478 8.02 -15.12 -23.30
C TYR A 478 7.68 -15.42 -21.84
N LEU A 479 7.01 -16.55 -21.66
CA LEU A 479 6.69 -17.18 -20.39
C LEU A 479 7.01 -18.67 -20.48
N GLU A 480 7.93 -19.15 -19.65
CA GLU A 480 8.21 -20.58 -19.51
C GLU A 480 7.53 -21.14 -18.28
N ILE A 481 6.77 -22.21 -18.47
CA ILE A 481 6.05 -22.95 -17.45
C ILE A 481 6.66 -24.34 -17.34
N ARG A 482 6.87 -24.84 -16.12
CA ARG A 482 7.32 -26.22 -15.83
C ARG A 482 6.41 -26.84 -14.78
N GLY A 483 5.83 -27.99 -15.10
CA GLY A 483 4.92 -28.68 -14.17
C GLY A 483 3.76 -27.79 -13.70
N GLY A 484 3.24 -26.92 -14.58
CA GLY A 484 2.17 -25.98 -14.24
C GLY A 484 2.59 -24.70 -13.51
N HIS A 485 3.87 -24.54 -13.15
CA HIS A 485 4.39 -23.36 -12.46
C HIS A 485 5.23 -22.47 -13.38
N ILE A 486 5.12 -21.16 -13.21
CA ILE A 486 5.97 -20.20 -13.94
C ILE A 486 7.42 -20.40 -13.49
N TYR A 487 8.29 -20.76 -14.43
CA TYR A 487 9.70 -21.04 -14.17
C TYR A 487 10.59 -19.82 -14.46
N ARG A 488 10.39 -19.16 -15.61
CA ARG A 488 11.08 -17.92 -15.99
C ARG A 488 10.27 -17.11 -16.98
N THR A 489 10.49 -15.80 -17.01
CA THR A 489 9.75 -14.89 -17.89
C THR A 489 10.49 -13.58 -18.08
N ASN A 490 10.21 -12.87 -19.17
CA ASN A 490 10.63 -11.47 -19.35
C ASN A 490 9.43 -10.50 -19.40
N LEU A 491 8.27 -10.92 -18.88
CA LEU A 491 7.02 -10.14 -18.84
C LEU A 491 6.94 -9.21 -17.61
N ILE A 492 7.89 -9.31 -16.67
CA ILE A 492 7.87 -8.50 -15.44
C ILE A 492 7.95 -7.01 -15.75
N GLY A 493 7.09 -6.23 -15.08
CA GLY A 493 6.97 -4.80 -15.26
C GLY A 493 6.04 -4.41 -16.41
N LEU A 494 5.69 -5.34 -17.31
CA LEU A 494 4.72 -5.14 -18.39
C LEU A 494 3.31 -5.58 -17.96
N THR A 495 3.21 -6.60 -17.10
CA THR A 495 1.92 -7.09 -16.58
C THR A 495 2.02 -7.43 -15.09
N GLN A 496 0.94 -7.21 -14.35
CA GLN A 496 0.81 -7.56 -12.92
C GLN A 496 0.22 -8.96 -12.71
N VAL A 497 -0.05 -9.69 -13.80
CA VAL A 497 -0.99 -10.81 -13.82
C VAL A 497 -0.32 -12.19 -13.69
N LEU A 498 1.00 -12.26 -13.52
CA LEU A 498 1.74 -13.52 -13.47
C LEU A 498 1.53 -14.32 -12.17
#